data_AF-A0A7H0I5A0-F1
#
_entry.id   AF-A0A7H0I5A0-F1
#
_cell.length_a   1.000
_cell.length_b   1.000
_cell.length_c   1.000
_cell.angle_alpha   90.00
_cell.angle_beta   90.00
_cell.angle_gamma   90.00
#
_symmetry.space_group_name_H-M   'P 1'
#
loop_
_entity.id
_entity.type
_entity.pdbx_description
1 polymer ?
#
loop_
_entity_poly.entity_id
_entity_poly.type
_entity_poly.pdbx_seq_one_letter_code
_entity_poly.pdbx_strand_id
1 'polypeptide(L)'
;MPLDTITPDEMRIIITRIQPYLPRFLTLFEPGPHGVRFAFAQFTGRELRPVRPAVQDDANLRYVPEDEDPVEHRLRNEARHILDDVWEQAGEQWAQAAYVAELGDAVKDAPARWKTYRTERRALDDAFAFLRDPAASAEWPSALSRLIDAQDRTRAAATAFDTRAREIARVHDEHHGADITHDAALAAAGYPEAAEWPIARHADYDRAHHTDWGTRPLAETVRHLIEQQDTHITKINRLSGTAGR
;
A
#
# COMPACT_ATOMS: atom_id res chain seq x y z
N MET A 1 -31.45 21.38 21.63
CA MET A 1 -32.53 21.69 20.66
C MET A 1 -32.80 20.44 19.86
N PRO A 2 -34.06 20.14 19.52
CA PRO A 2 -34.34 19.00 18.66
C PRO A 2 -33.67 19.22 17.30
N LEU A 3 -33.11 18.17 16.72
CA LEU A 3 -32.61 18.15 15.35
C LEU A 3 -33.84 18.36 14.43
N ASP A 4 -34.17 19.62 14.13
CA ASP A 4 -35.25 19.95 13.21
C ASP A 4 -34.92 19.31 11.85
N THR A 5 -35.71 18.31 11.50
CA THR A 5 -35.56 17.54 10.28
C THR A 5 -35.83 18.45 9.09
N ILE A 6 -34.90 18.54 8.15
CA ILE A 6 -35.06 19.34 6.93
C ILE A 6 -36.31 18.88 6.18
N THR A 7 -37.19 19.82 5.86
CA THR A 7 -38.44 19.50 5.16
C THR A 7 -38.18 19.18 3.68
N PRO A 8 -39.09 18.46 3.00
CA PRO A 8 -38.93 18.17 1.57
C PRO A 8 -38.81 19.41 0.67
N ASP A 9 -39.46 20.52 1.03
CA ASP A 9 -39.36 21.78 0.29
C ASP A 9 -37.98 22.44 0.49
N GLU A 10 -37.47 22.45 1.72
CA GLU A 10 -36.13 22.93 2.03
C GLU A 10 -35.05 22.09 1.35
N MET A 11 -35.23 20.77 1.29
CA MET A 11 -34.33 19.87 0.56
C MET A 11 -34.32 20.19 -0.94
N ARG A 12 -35.47 20.52 -1.56
CA ARG A 12 -35.51 20.98 -2.96
C ARG A 12 -34.75 22.28 -3.16
N ILE A 13 -34.84 23.23 -2.21
CA ILE A 13 -34.07 24.48 -2.25
C ILE A 13 -32.57 24.19 -2.17
N ILE A 14 -32.14 23.34 -1.23
CA ILE A 14 -30.74 22.95 -1.04
C ILE A 14 -30.17 22.32 -2.32
N ILE A 15 -30.86 21.32 -2.87
CA ILE A 15 -30.42 20.63 -4.10
C ILE A 15 -30.30 21.63 -5.25
N THR A 16 -31.27 22.53 -5.42
CA THR A 16 -31.22 23.55 -6.47
C THR A 16 -29.99 24.46 -6.34
N ARG A 17 -29.57 24.80 -5.10
CA ARG A 17 -28.39 25.63 -4.85
C ARG A 17 -27.09 24.91 -5.20
N ILE A 18 -26.97 23.62 -4.86
CA ILE A 18 -25.72 22.87 -5.04
C ILE A 18 -25.57 22.27 -6.44
N GLN A 19 -26.66 22.09 -7.19
CA GLN A 19 -26.69 21.45 -8.51
C GLN A 19 -25.56 21.93 -9.47
N PRO A 20 -25.23 23.23 -9.57
CA PRO A 20 -24.17 23.70 -10.47
C PRO A 20 -22.75 23.25 -10.06
N TYR A 21 -22.55 22.87 -8.80
CA TYR A 21 -21.25 22.51 -8.22
C TYR A 21 -21.10 21.01 -8.01
N LEU A 22 -22.15 20.23 -8.30
CA LEU A 22 -22.10 18.78 -8.21
C LEU A 22 -21.10 18.22 -9.25
N PRO A 23 -20.30 17.21 -8.88
CA PRO A 23 -19.33 16.65 -9.79
C PRO A 23 -19.98 15.92 -10.97
N ARG A 24 -19.37 16.07 -12.15
CA ARG A 24 -19.85 15.47 -13.41
C ARG A 24 -19.84 13.93 -13.45
N PHE A 25 -19.16 13.29 -12.51
CA PHE A 25 -19.01 11.84 -12.43
C PHE A 25 -20.05 11.20 -11.52
N LEU A 26 -21.04 11.95 -11.03
CA LEU A 26 -22.23 11.39 -10.39
C LEU A 26 -23.09 10.63 -11.39
N THR A 27 -23.50 9.42 -11.01
CA THR A 27 -24.46 8.59 -11.75
C THR A 27 -25.83 8.57 -11.09
N LEU A 28 -25.89 8.88 -9.80
CA LEU A 28 -27.11 9.02 -9.01
C LEU A 28 -26.95 10.20 -8.04
N PHE A 29 -27.98 11.01 -7.91
CA PHE A 29 -28.07 12.05 -6.88
C PHE A 29 -29.55 12.35 -6.61
N GLU A 30 -30.07 11.96 -5.45
CA GLU A 30 -31.49 12.10 -5.11
C GLU A 30 -31.72 12.32 -3.61
N PRO A 31 -32.81 13.02 -3.21
CA PRO A 31 -33.19 13.13 -1.81
C PRO A 31 -33.56 11.75 -1.22
N GLY A 32 -33.13 11.51 0.02
CA GLY A 32 -33.49 10.35 0.83
C GLY A 32 -34.05 10.74 2.20
N PRO A 33 -34.53 9.78 2.99
CA PRO A 33 -35.14 10.03 4.31
C PRO A 33 -34.15 10.60 5.36
N HIS A 34 -32.84 10.55 5.10
CA HIS A 34 -31.78 11.01 6.00
C HIS A 34 -30.79 11.97 5.32
N GLY A 35 -31.19 12.65 4.24
CA GLY A 35 -30.31 13.57 3.50
C GLY A 35 -30.35 13.30 2.00
N VAL A 36 -29.19 13.17 1.36
CA VAL A 36 -29.07 12.79 -0.07
C VAL A 36 -28.45 11.41 -0.23
N ARG A 37 -28.93 10.67 -1.22
CA ARG A 37 -28.28 9.45 -1.70
C ARG A 37 -27.60 9.76 -3.03
N PHE A 38 -26.34 9.35 -3.15
CA PHE A 38 -25.59 9.56 -4.37
C PHE A 38 -24.66 8.39 -4.67
N ALA A 39 -24.25 8.29 -5.93
CA ALA A 39 -23.27 7.31 -6.41
C ALA A 39 -22.45 7.92 -7.54
N PHE A 40 -21.21 7.50 -7.66
CA PHE A 40 -20.30 7.91 -8.73
C PHE A 40 -20.18 6.83 -9.80
N ALA A 41 -19.78 7.24 -11.00
CA ALA A 41 -19.16 6.33 -11.94
C ALA A 41 -17.86 5.79 -11.33
N GLN A 42 -17.47 4.58 -11.72
CA GLN A 42 -16.23 3.99 -11.23
C GLN A 42 -15.02 4.84 -11.66
N PHE A 43 -14.22 5.26 -10.68
CA PHE A 43 -12.94 5.92 -10.91
C PHE A 43 -11.89 4.92 -11.41
N THR A 44 -11.05 5.35 -12.35
CA THR A 44 -9.91 4.55 -12.83
C THR A 44 -8.61 4.93 -12.13
N GLY A 45 -8.60 6.08 -11.44
CA GLY A 45 -7.41 6.61 -10.78
C GLY A 45 -6.40 7.25 -11.74
N ARG A 46 -6.70 7.27 -13.05
CA ARG A 46 -5.86 7.89 -14.09
C ARG A 46 -6.39 9.25 -14.54
N GLU A 47 -7.66 9.51 -14.31
CA GLU A 47 -8.25 10.83 -14.44
C GLU A 47 -7.66 11.82 -13.43
N LEU A 48 -7.80 13.12 -13.72
CA LEU A 48 -7.42 14.17 -12.77
C LEU A 48 -8.21 14.02 -11.46
N ARG A 49 -7.52 14.22 -10.33
CA ARG A 49 -8.13 14.24 -9.01
C ARG A 49 -9.33 15.18 -8.98
N PRO A 50 -10.49 14.75 -8.45
CA PRO A 50 -11.61 15.63 -8.17
C PRO A 50 -11.18 16.80 -7.27
N VAL A 51 -11.39 18.03 -7.75
CA VAL A 51 -11.14 19.26 -6.98
C VAL A 51 -12.45 20.01 -6.82
N ARG A 52 -12.85 20.22 -5.56
CA ARG A 52 -14.05 20.98 -5.22
C ARG A 52 -13.95 22.42 -5.72
N PRO A 53 -14.97 22.94 -6.42
CA PRO A 53 -15.05 24.36 -6.76
C PRO A 53 -15.07 25.25 -5.51
N ALA A 54 -14.41 26.41 -5.57
CA ALA A 54 -14.52 27.40 -4.51
C ALA A 54 -15.91 28.07 -4.53
N VAL A 55 -16.64 27.99 -3.42
CA VAL A 55 -18.03 28.50 -3.30
C VAL A 55 -18.20 29.54 -2.19
N GLN A 56 -17.10 29.98 -1.56
CA GLN A 56 -17.12 30.86 -0.39
C GLN A 56 -17.77 32.24 -0.66
N ASP A 57 -17.60 32.76 -1.88
CA ASP A 57 -18.13 34.05 -2.31
C ASP A 57 -19.43 33.92 -3.13
N ASP A 58 -19.93 32.69 -3.28
CA ASP A 58 -21.10 32.43 -4.11
C ASP A 58 -22.38 32.95 -3.44
N ALA A 59 -23.23 33.67 -4.19
CA ALA A 59 -24.43 34.28 -3.61
C ALA A 59 -25.39 33.25 -2.98
N ASN A 60 -25.40 32.00 -3.46
CA ASN A 60 -26.25 30.92 -2.98
C ASN A 60 -25.63 30.12 -1.83
N LEU A 61 -24.30 30.15 -1.67
CA LEU A 61 -23.57 29.30 -0.73
C LEU A 61 -22.66 30.06 0.24
N ARG A 62 -22.50 31.38 0.11
CA ARG A 62 -21.72 32.21 1.05
C ARG A 62 -22.29 32.12 2.46
N TYR A 63 -21.44 32.22 3.46
CA TYR A 63 -21.84 32.21 4.85
C TYR A 63 -22.82 33.36 5.17
N VAL A 64 -23.86 33.04 5.93
CA VAL A 64 -24.83 33.98 6.51
C VAL A 64 -24.83 33.70 8.02
N PRO A 65 -24.61 34.71 8.87
CA PRO A 65 -24.69 34.54 10.32
C PRO A 65 -26.07 34.08 10.77
N GLU A 66 -26.12 33.20 11.79
CA GLU A 66 -27.39 32.65 12.30
C GLU A 66 -28.30 33.72 12.90
N ASP A 67 -27.72 34.76 13.50
CA ASP A 67 -28.43 35.88 14.12
C ASP A 67 -29.05 36.85 13.10
N GLU A 68 -28.57 36.86 11.85
CA GLU A 68 -29.13 37.67 10.77
C GLU A 68 -30.32 36.98 10.09
N ASP A 69 -30.18 35.69 9.75
CA ASP A 69 -31.23 34.88 9.15
C ASP A 69 -31.02 33.39 9.51
N PRO A 70 -31.69 32.90 10.58
CA PRO A 70 -31.52 31.52 11.05
C PRO A 70 -31.91 30.46 10.00
N VAL A 71 -32.93 30.75 9.18
CA VAL A 71 -33.42 29.82 8.15
C VAL A 71 -32.40 29.73 7.02
N GLU A 72 -31.95 30.88 6.53
CA GLU A 72 -30.96 30.93 5.45
C GLU A 72 -29.60 30.39 5.89
N HIS A 73 -29.19 30.68 7.13
CA HIS A 73 -28.02 30.09 7.76
C HIS A 73 -28.08 28.56 7.70
N ARG A 74 -29.18 27.97 8.19
CA ARG A 74 -29.40 26.51 8.17
C ARG A 74 -29.35 25.94 6.76
N LEU A 75 -30.09 26.53 5.82
CA LEU A 75 -30.16 26.03 4.43
C LEU A 75 -28.79 26.06 3.74
N ARG A 76 -27.99 27.12 3.98
CA ARG A 76 -26.65 27.24 3.38
C ARG A 76 -25.61 26.36 4.06
N ASN A 77 -25.68 26.19 5.38
CA ASN A 77 -24.85 25.23 6.08
C ASN A 77 -25.08 23.82 5.55
N GLU A 78 -26.35 23.40 5.47
CA GLU A 78 -26.66 22.06 4.95
C GLU A 78 -26.22 21.89 3.51
N ALA A 79 -26.48 22.90 2.65
CA ALA A 79 -26.03 22.86 1.26
C ALA A 79 -24.51 22.70 1.15
N ARG A 80 -23.74 23.40 2.00
CA ARG A 80 -22.28 23.23 2.07
C ARG A 80 -21.89 21.85 2.57
N HIS A 81 -22.51 21.35 3.64
CA HIS A 81 -22.22 20.03 4.19
C HIS A 81 -22.47 18.92 3.17
N ILE A 82 -23.63 18.90 2.52
CA ILE A 82 -23.92 17.93 1.45
C ILE A 82 -22.90 18.03 0.32
N LEU A 83 -22.54 19.26 -0.10
CA LEU A 83 -21.56 19.45 -1.15
C LEU A 83 -20.16 18.99 -0.71
N ASP A 84 -19.78 19.24 0.53
CA ASP A 84 -18.50 18.82 1.12
C ASP A 84 -18.43 17.29 1.16
N ASP A 85 -19.47 16.62 1.68
CA ASP A 85 -19.56 15.16 1.75
C ASP A 85 -19.44 14.51 0.36
N VAL A 86 -20.12 15.07 -0.65
CA VAL A 86 -20.05 14.55 -2.03
C VAL A 86 -18.63 14.68 -2.60
N TRP A 87 -17.97 15.82 -2.39
CA TRP A 87 -16.62 16.02 -2.92
C TRP A 87 -15.53 15.28 -2.12
N GLU A 88 -15.72 15.11 -0.82
CA GLU A 88 -14.86 14.29 0.04
C GLU A 88 -14.91 12.82 -0.40
N GLN A 89 -16.11 12.23 -0.50
CA GLN A 89 -16.26 10.85 -0.96
C GLN A 89 -15.76 10.64 -2.39
N ALA A 90 -15.94 11.61 -3.28
CA ALA A 90 -15.36 11.56 -4.62
C ALA A 90 -13.82 11.53 -4.58
N GLY A 91 -13.22 12.34 -3.72
CA GLY A 91 -11.78 12.39 -3.51
C GLY A 91 -11.23 11.09 -2.91
N GLU A 92 -11.93 10.50 -1.95
CA GLU A 92 -11.57 9.22 -1.32
C GLU A 92 -11.63 8.06 -2.32
N GLN A 93 -12.74 7.92 -3.05
CA GLN A 93 -12.90 6.85 -4.05
C GLN A 93 -11.89 6.99 -5.20
N TRP A 94 -11.61 8.23 -5.63
CA TRP A 94 -10.54 8.48 -6.60
C TRP A 94 -9.16 8.10 -6.04
N ALA A 95 -8.85 8.46 -4.79
CA ALA A 95 -7.56 8.15 -4.17
C ALA A 95 -7.34 6.64 -4.05
N GLN A 96 -8.36 5.88 -3.65
CA GLN A 96 -8.30 4.41 -3.64
C GLN A 96 -8.06 3.85 -5.06
N ALA A 97 -8.76 4.36 -6.08
CA ALA A 97 -8.57 3.92 -7.46
C ALA A 97 -7.18 4.27 -8.01
N ALA A 98 -6.67 5.48 -7.70
CA ALA A 98 -5.33 5.92 -8.08
C ALA A 98 -4.25 5.03 -7.46
N TYR A 99 -4.40 4.73 -6.17
CA TYR A 99 -3.50 3.83 -5.45
C TYR A 99 -3.45 2.44 -6.09
N VAL A 100 -4.61 1.83 -6.39
CA VAL A 100 -4.70 0.53 -7.06
C VAL A 100 -4.06 0.58 -8.45
N ALA A 101 -4.32 1.63 -9.22
CA ALA A 101 -3.80 1.78 -10.56
C ALA A 101 -2.27 1.95 -10.58
N GLU A 102 -1.72 2.73 -9.65
CA GLU A 102 -0.28 2.93 -9.50
C GLU A 102 0.44 1.68 -8.97
N LEU A 103 -0.19 0.92 -8.07
CA LEU A 103 0.32 -0.39 -7.67
C LEU A 103 0.38 -1.36 -8.86
N GLY A 104 -0.66 -1.36 -9.71
CA GLY A 104 -0.66 -2.15 -10.95
C GLY A 104 0.56 -1.87 -11.83
N ASP A 105 0.96 -0.60 -11.94
CA ASP A 105 2.18 -0.20 -12.67
C ASP A 105 3.45 -0.54 -11.91
N ALA A 106 3.45 -0.44 -10.58
CA ALA A 106 4.64 -0.64 -9.75
C ALA A 106 5.02 -2.11 -9.61
N VAL A 107 4.07 -3.05 -9.62
CA VAL A 107 4.33 -4.48 -9.35
C VAL A 107 5.14 -5.16 -10.46
N LYS A 108 4.83 -4.91 -11.74
CA LYS A 108 5.53 -5.46 -12.93
C LYS A 108 5.98 -6.93 -12.78
N ASP A 109 7.28 -7.16 -12.66
CA ASP A 109 7.92 -8.47 -12.59
C ASP A 109 8.18 -8.96 -11.15
N ALA A 110 7.62 -8.31 -10.12
CA ALA A 110 7.71 -8.78 -8.73
C ALA A 110 7.28 -10.24 -8.54
N PRO A 111 6.16 -10.74 -9.13
CA PRO A 111 5.77 -12.14 -8.96
C PRO A 111 6.85 -13.12 -9.46
N ALA A 112 7.46 -12.82 -10.61
CA ALA A 112 8.53 -13.64 -11.17
C ALA A 112 9.79 -13.58 -10.30
N ARG A 113 10.17 -12.39 -9.82
CA ARG A 113 11.33 -12.20 -8.93
C ARG A 113 11.13 -12.89 -7.59
N TRP A 114 9.92 -12.83 -7.03
CA TRP A 114 9.56 -13.53 -5.79
C TRP A 114 9.67 -15.05 -5.96
N LYS A 115 9.15 -15.59 -7.06
CA LYS A 115 9.28 -17.01 -7.39
C LYS A 115 10.74 -17.45 -7.53
N THR A 116 11.58 -16.64 -8.20
CA THR A 116 13.01 -16.90 -8.31
C THR A 116 13.67 -16.90 -6.94
N TYR A 117 13.40 -15.89 -6.11
CA TYR A 117 13.89 -15.86 -4.73
C TYR A 117 13.50 -17.11 -3.94
N ARG A 118 12.22 -17.52 -3.96
CA ARG A 118 11.76 -18.73 -3.26
C ARG A 118 12.48 -19.99 -3.74
N THR A 119 12.79 -20.07 -5.02
CA THR A 119 13.52 -21.21 -5.61
C THR A 119 14.97 -21.24 -5.11
N GLU A 120 15.68 -20.11 -5.19
CA GLU A 120 17.07 -20.04 -4.71
C GLU A 120 17.16 -20.20 -3.20
N ARG A 121 16.22 -19.63 -2.44
CA ARG A 121 16.12 -19.79 -0.98
C ARG A 121 16.02 -21.26 -0.57
N ARG A 122 15.22 -22.05 -1.31
CA ARG A 122 15.11 -23.49 -1.10
C ARG A 122 16.41 -24.21 -1.46
N ALA A 123 17.04 -23.87 -2.58
CA ALA A 123 18.33 -24.45 -2.95
C ALA A 123 19.43 -24.16 -1.92
N LEU A 124 19.41 -22.97 -1.30
CA LEU A 124 20.28 -22.61 -0.18
C LEU A 124 20.00 -23.47 1.07
N ASP A 125 18.72 -23.66 1.42
CA ASP A 125 18.37 -24.55 2.53
C ASP A 125 18.83 -25.99 2.29
N ASP A 126 18.62 -26.51 1.08
CA ASP A 126 19.01 -27.87 0.71
C ASP A 126 20.54 -28.03 0.75
N ALA A 127 21.29 -27.05 0.22
CA ALA A 127 22.76 -27.05 0.25
C ALA A 127 23.31 -27.00 1.69
N PHE A 128 22.71 -26.18 2.55
CA PHE A 128 23.12 -26.08 3.96
C PHE A 128 22.71 -27.31 4.77
N ALA A 129 21.56 -27.92 4.47
CA ALA A 129 21.12 -29.16 5.09
C ALA A 129 22.05 -30.33 4.71
N PHE A 130 22.50 -30.40 3.46
CA PHE A 130 23.41 -31.42 2.98
C PHE A 130 24.73 -31.47 3.76
N LEU A 131 25.22 -30.35 4.30
CA LEU A 131 26.42 -30.34 5.15
C LEU A 131 26.30 -31.19 6.42
N ARG A 132 25.08 -31.58 6.82
CA ARG A 132 24.82 -32.46 7.97
C ARG A 132 24.69 -33.93 7.57
N ASP A 133 24.64 -34.23 6.27
CA ASP A 133 24.61 -35.59 5.77
C ASP A 133 25.98 -36.24 5.95
N PRO A 134 26.08 -37.45 6.53
CA PRO A 134 27.33 -38.20 6.60
C PRO A 134 28.06 -38.34 5.25
N ALA A 135 27.33 -38.38 4.13
CA ALA A 135 27.91 -38.43 2.79
C ALA A 135 28.72 -37.16 2.44
N ALA A 136 28.38 -36.01 3.03
CA ALA A 136 29.05 -34.75 2.74
C ALA A 136 30.53 -34.73 3.19
N SER A 137 30.92 -35.58 4.14
CA SER A 137 32.33 -35.64 4.58
C SER A 137 33.29 -36.09 3.47
N ALA A 138 32.79 -36.90 2.52
CA ALA A 138 33.59 -37.40 1.39
C ALA A 138 33.82 -36.33 0.31
N GLU A 139 32.98 -35.29 0.26
CA GLU A 139 33.01 -34.24 -0.76
C GLU A 139 32.93 -32.83 -0.15
N TRP A 140 33.49 -32.67 1.06
CA TRP A 140 33.34 -31.45 1.86
C TRP A 140 33.70 -30.15 1.12
N PRO A 141 34.82 -30.04 0.37
CA PRO A 141 35.12 -28.83 -0.40
C PRO A 141 34.08 -28.53 -1.47
N SER A 142 33.58 -29.54 -2.17
CA SER A 142 32.54 -29.39 -3.20
C SER A 142 31.17 -29.07 -2.60
N ALA A 143 30.85 -29.59 -1.42
CA ALA A 143 29.64 -29.22 -0.68
C ALA A 143 29.66 -27.76 -0.22
N LEU A 144 30.80 -27.29 0.30
CA LEU A 144 30.99 -25.87 0.66
C LEU A 144 30.93 -24.95 -0.56
N SER A 145 31.54 -25.32 -1.69
CA SER A 145 31.44 -24.55 -2.93
C SER A 145 29.98 -24.40 -3.38
N ARG A 146 29.20 -25.49 -3.38
CA ARG A 146 27.76 -25.46 -3.73
C ARG A 146 26.95 -24.57 -2.78
N LEU A 147 27.30 -24.55 -1.49
CA LEU A 147 26.66 -23.65 -0.52
C LEU A 147 26.94 -22.18 -0.88
N ILE A 148 28.21 -21.83 -1.11
CA ILE A 148 28.60 -20.45 -1.47
C ILE A 148 27.87 -20.01 -2.74
N ASP A 149 27.84 -20.86 -3.77
CA ASP A 149 27.11 -20.56 -5.01
C ASP A 149 25.61 -20.33 -4.75
N ALA A 150 24.99 -21.12 -3.85
CA ALA A 150 23.59 -20.96 -3.47
C ALA A 150 23.34 -19.68 -2.63
N GLN A 151 24.28 -19.32 -1.76
CA GLN A 151 24.24 -18.06 -0.98
C GLN A 151 24.27 -16.86 -1.93
N ASP A 152 25.17 -16.86 -2.92
CA ASP A 152 25.31 -15.79 -3.89
C ASP A 152 24.07 -15.65 -4.78
N ARG A 153 23.52 -16.76 -5.31
CA ARG A 153 22.27 -16.74 -6.08
C ARG A 153 21.09 -16.26 -5.24
N THR A 154 20.97 -16.69 -3.98
CA THR A 154 19.89 -16.26 -3.08
C THR A 154 20.00 -14.76 -2.79
N ARG A 155 21.22 -14.25 -2.54
CA ARG A 155 21.46 -12.82 -2.33
C ARG A 155 21.08 -12.02 -3.57
N ALA A 156 21.51 -12.45 -4.76
CA ALA A 156 21.18 -11.79 -6.01
C ALA A 156 19.67 -11.76 -6.27
N ALA A 157 18.97 -12.88 -6.03
CA ALA A 157 17.52 -12.96 -6.19
C ALA A 157 16.77 -12.06 -5.18
N ALA A 158 17.23 -11.98 -3.94
CA ALA A 158 16.67 -11.09 -2.92
C ALA A 158 16.86 -9.61 -3.29
N THR A 159 18.06 -9.19 -3.70
CA THR A 159 18.32 -7.82 -4.17
C THR A 159 17.47 -7.46 -5.39
N ALA A 160 17.32 -8.41 -6.32
CA ALA A 160 16.46 -8.22 -7.48
C ALA A 160 15.00 -7.99 -7.06
N PHE A 161 14.48 -8.79 -6.12
CA PHE A 161 13.14 -8.59 -5.58
C PHE A 161 13.00 -7.24 -4.87
N ASP A 162 13.95 -6.86 -4.02
CA ASP A 162 13.96 -5.59 -3.28
C ASP A 162 13.91 -4.36 -4.20
N THR A 163 14.52 -4.44 -5.39
CA THR A 163 14.43 -3.35 -6.38
C THR A 163 12.96 -3.03 -6.72
N ARG A 164 12.13 -4.05 -6.87
CA ARG A 164 10.70 -3.90 -7.18
C ARG A 164 9.88 -3.63 -5.92
N ALA A 165 10.20 -4.30 -4.81
CA ALA A 165 9.54 -4.07 -3.53
C ALA A 165 9.70 -2.62 -3.04
N ARG A 166 10.84 -1.98 -3.33
CA ARG A 166 11.05 -0.55 -3.09
C ARG A 166 10.08 0.33 -3.88
N GLU A 167 9.86 0.05 -5.16
CA GLU A 167 8.90 0.80 -5.98
C GLU A 167 7.48 0.67 -5.43
N ILE A 168 7.08 -0.55 -5.04
CA ILE A 168 5.78 -0.83 -4.41
C ILE A 168 5.66 -0.08 -3.07
N ALA A 169 6.69 -0.14 -2.22
CA ALA A 169 6.72 0.56 -0.94
C ALA A 169 6.61 2.09 -1.09
N ARG A 170 7.20 2.66 -2.15
CA ARG A 170 7.06 4.08 -2.46
C ARG A 170 5.61 4.45 -2.73
N VAL A 171 4.89 3.64 -3.52
CA VAL A 171 3.46 3.85 -3.79
C VAL A 171 2.64 3.73 -2.50
N HIS A 172 2.94 2.75 -1.63
CA HIS A 172 2.30 2.66 -0.32
C HIS A 172 2.47 3.94 0.51
N ASP A 173 3.69 4.50 0.57
CA ASP A 173 3.96 5.74 1.31
C ASP A 173 3.28 6.96 0.67
N GLU A 174 3.24 7.05 -0.67
CA GLU A 174 2.56 8.12 -1.40
C GLU A 174 1.03 8.12 -1.15
N HIS A 175 0.45 6.94 -0.90
CA HIS A 175 -0.99 6.73 -0.67
C HIS A 175 -1.36 6.34 0.78
N HIS A 176 -0.50 6.65 1.77
CA HIS A 176 -0.71 6.28 3.19
C HIS A 176 -2.03 6.81 3.80
N GLY A 177 -2.68 7.79 3.17
CA GLY A 177 -3.97 8.35 3.58
C GLY A 177 -5.18 7.79 2.82
N ALA A 178 -4.99 6.85 1.89
CA ALA A 178 -6.11 6.17 1.26
C ALA A 178 -6.76 5.20 2.26
N ASP A 179 -8.09 5.19 2.33
CA ASP A 179 -8.84 4.29 3.23
C ASP A 179 -8.90 2.84 2.68
N ILE A 180 -7.72 2.26 2.42
CA ILE A 180 -7.56 0.87 1.97
C ILE A 180 -6.19 0.35 2.45
N THR A 181 -6.16 -0.88 2.97
CA THR A 181 -4.91 -1.49 3.44
C THR A 181 -3.99 -1.84 2.27
N HIS A 182 -2.68 -1.97 2.53
CA HIS A 182 -1.70 -2.33 1.50
C HIS A 182 -2.06 -3.65 0.79
N ASP A 183 -2.43 -4.68 1.58
CA ASP A 183 -2.81 -5.99 1.05
C ASP A 183 -4.08 -5.93 0.21
N ALA A 184 -5.09 -5.17 0.66
CA ALA A 184 -6.33 -4.99 -0.09
C ALA A 184 -6.11 -4.22 -1.40
N ALA A 185 -5.23 -3.21 -1.39
CA ALA A 185 -4.88 -2.45 -2.58
C ALA A 185 -4.10 -3.31 -3.60
N LEU A 186 -3.14 -4.13 -3.16
CA LEU A 186 -2.43 -5.08 -4.02
C LEU A 186 -3.36 -6.16 -4.58
N ALA A 187 -4.28 -6.69 -3.76
CA ALA A 187 -5.28 -7.65 -4.22
C ALA A 187 -6.22 -7.03 -5.27
N ALA A 188 -6.69 -5.79 -5.06
CA ALA A 188 -7.48 -5.04 -6.02
C ALA A 188 -6.70 -4.72 -7.31
N ALA A 189 -5.38 -4.56 -7.22
CA ALA A 189 -4.48 -4.41 -8.37
C ALA A 189 -4.23 -5.74 -9.13
N GLY A 190 -4.78 -6.86 -8.65
CA GLY A 190 -4.68 -8.18 -9.28
C GLY A 190 -3.61 -9.10 -8.71
N TYR A 191 -3.03 -8.78 -7.54
CA TYR A 191 -1.93 -9.52 -6.92
C TYR A 191 -2.26 -9.97 -5.48
N PRO A 192 -3.27 -10.83 -5.27
CA PRO A 192 -3.64 -11.30 -3.94
C PRO A 192 -2.52 -12.08 -3.23
N GLU A 193 -1.61 -12.71 -3.98
CA GLU A 193 -0.44 -13.41 -3.44
C GLU A 193 0.61 -12.47 -2.81
N ALA A 194 0.48 -11.15 -3.03
CA ALA A 194 1.41 -10.17 -2.50
C ALA A 194 1.38 -10.03 -0.97
N ALA A 195 0.36 -10.57 -0.31
CA ALA A 195 0.32 -10.65 1.17
C ALA A 195 1.49 -11.48 1.75
N GLU A 196 2.12 -12.35 0.95
CA GLU A 196 3.33 -13.10 1.35
C GLU A 196 4.63 -12.32 1.10
N TRP A 197 4.59 -11.17 0.43
CA TRP A 197 5.78 -10.46 -0.01
C TRP A 197 6.38 -9.66 1.15
N PRO A 198 7.67 -9.86 1.47
CA PRO A 198 8.34 -9.11 2.54
C PRO A 198 8.71 -7.71 2.04
N ILE A 199 7.74 -6.81 1.99
CA ILE A 199 7.92 -5.42 1.59
C ILE A 199 8.19 -4.56 2.84
N ALA A 200 9.42 -4.08 2.98
CA ALA A 200 9.77 -3.10 4.00
C ALA A 200 9.17 -1.72 3.67
N ARG A 201 9.18 -0.78 4.63
CA ARG A 201 8.79 0.62 4.33
C ARG A 201 9.78 1.22 3.33
N HIS A 202 9.36 2.20 2.53
CA HIS A 202 10.22 2.77 1.50
C HIS A 202 11.53 3.31 2.10
N ALA A 203 11.44 4.01 3.24
CA ALA A 203 12.57 4.56 3.95
C ALA A 203 13.58 3.50 4.45
N ASP A 204 13.17 2.23 4.62
CA ASP A 204 14.06 1.16 5.09
C ASP A 204 15.02 0.68 4.00
N TYR A 205 14.72 0.87 2.71
CA TYR A 205 15.62 0.45 1.62
C TYR A 205 16.86 1.35 1.45
N ASP A 206 16.84 2.58 1.98
CA ASP A 206 17.96 3.52 1.89
C ASP A 206 18.78 3.61 3.20
N ARG A 207 18.42 2.84 4.22
CA ARG A 207 19.12 2.88 5.52
C ARG A 207 20.48 2.21 5.42
N ALA A 208 21.50 2.86 6.00
CA ALA A 208 22.82 2.25 6.18
C ALA A 208 22.83 1.19 7.29
N HIS A 209 21.86 1.25 8.22
CA HIS A 209 21.75 0.35 9.35
C HIS A 209 20.30 -0.09 9.55
N HIS A 210 20.09 -1.39 9.66
CA HIS A 210 18.79 -1.99 9.93
C HIS A 210 18.70 -2.42 11.39
N THR A 211 17.59 -2.10 12.03
CA THR A 211 17.28 -2.55 13.39
C THR A 211 16.53 -3.87 13.35
N ASP A 212 16.54 -4.63 14.44
CA ASP A 212 15.72 -5.84 14.56
C ASP A 212 14.22 -5.55 14.65
N TRP A 213 13.86 -4.28 14.87
CA TRP A 213 12.48 -3.80 14.95
C TRP A 213 11.96 -3.44 13.56
N GLY A 214 10.97 -4.19 13.05
CA GLY A 214 10.28 -3.94 11.78
C GLY A 214 10.61 -4.93 10.65
N THR A 215 9.91 -4.79 9.52
CA THR A 215 10.17 -5.58 8.30
C THR A 215 11.41 -5.04 7.61
N ARG A 216 12.48 -5.83 7.55
CA ARG A 216 13.72 -5.49 6.84
C ARG A 216 13.59 -5.81 5.35
N PRO A 217 14.35 -5.13 4.47
CA PRO A 217 14.52 -5.56 3.09
C PRO A 217 14.94 -7.04 3.02
N LEU A 218 14.56 -7.72 1.93
CA LEU A 218 14.79 -9.15 1.79
C LEU A 218 16.28 -9.49 1.69
N ALA A 219 17.06 -8.66 0.99
CA ALA A 219 18.50 -8.80 0.87
C ALA A 219 19.18 -8.73 2.25
N GLU A 220 18.68 -7.89 3.15
CA GLU A 220 19.18 -7.78 4.51
C GLU A 220 18.85 -9.03 5.35
N THR A 221 17.62 -9.55 5.19
CA THR A 221 17.21 -10.82 5.82
C THR A 221 18.10 -11.97 5.36
N VAL A 222 18.44 -12.02 4.06
CA VAL A 222 19.35 -13.03 3.50
C VAL A 222 20.78 -12.83 3.99
N ARG A 223 21.27 -11.59 4.09
CA ARG A 223 22.60 -11.30 4.63
C ARG A 223 22.77 -11.89 6.03
N HIS A 224 21.81 -11.62 6.93
CA HIS A 224 21.85 -12.16 8.29
C HIS A 224 21.79 -13.69 8.33
N LEU A 225 20.98 -14.32 7.47
CA LEU A 225 20.93 -15.78 7.37
C LEU A 225 22.31 -16.35 6.97
N ILE A 226 22.95 -15.76 5.96
CA ILE A 226 24.26 -16.19 5.47
C ILE A 226 25.31 -16.04 6.59
N GLU A 227 25.33 -14.91 7.30
CA GLU A 227 26.23 -14.69 8.44
C GLU A 227 26.06 -15.75 9.54
N GLN A 228 24.83 -16.17 9.81
CA GLN A 228 24.55 -17.25 10.76
C GLN A 228 25.08 -18.61 10.28
N GLN A 229 24.91 -18.92 8.98
CA GLN A 229 25.44 -20.14 8.38
C GLN A 229 26.98 -20.16 8.41
N ASP A 230 27.61 -19.05 8.04
CA ASP A 230 29.07 -18.92 8.04
C ASP A 230 29.62 -19.07 9.46
N THR A 231 29.00 -18.41 10.45
CA THR A 231 29.35 -18.56 11.87
C THR A 231 29.24 -20.02 12.33
N HIS A 232 28.19 -20.73 11.91
CA HIS A 232 28.01 -22.15 12.22
C HIS A 232 29.12 -23.01 11.63
N ILE A 233 29.46 -22.79 10.35
CA ILE A 233 30.53 -23.54 9.66
C ILE A 233 31.89 -23.26 10.27
N THR A 234 32.22 -21.99 10.56
CA THR A 234 33.45 -21.62 11.26
C THR A 234 33.55 -22.32 12.62
N LYS A 235 32.45 -22.38 13.38
CA LYS A 235 32.42 -23.09 14.67
C LYS A 235 32.65 -24.59 14.49
N ILE A 236 32.05 -25.24 13.49
CA ILE A 236 32.28 -26.65 13.18
C ILE A 236 33.76 -26.88 12.84
N ASN A 237 34.33 -26.11 11.90
CA ASN A 237 35.74 -26.25 11.51
C ASN A 237 36.69 -26.08 12.70
N ARG A 238 36.40 -25.13 13.60
CA ARG A 238 37.17 -24.94 14.83
C ARG A 238 37.11 -26.15 15.76
N LEU A 239 35.94 -26.78 15.90
CA LEU A 239 35.73 -27.93 16.80
C LEU A 239 36.21 -29.26 16.19
N SER A 240 36.16 -29.41 14.87
CA SER A 240 36.58 -30.62 14.15
C SER A 240 38.09 -30.71 13.90
N GLY A 241 38.88 -29.72 14.36
CA GLY A 241 40.34 -29.80 14.37
C GLY A 241 41.04 -29.47 13.05
N THR A 242 40.34 -29.00 12.02
CA THR A 242 40.96 -28.55 10.75
C THR A 242 41.68 -27.20 10.85
N ALA A 243 41.60 -26.50 12.00
CA ALA A 243 42.41 -25.31 12.30
C ALA A 243 43.77 -25.63 12.97
N GLY A 244 44.21 -26.89 12.95
CA GLY A 244 45.46 -27.30 13.60
C GLY A 244 46.14 -28.48 12.91
N ARG A 245 46.72 -28.24 11.73
CA ARG A 245 48.02 -28.76 11.29
C ARG A 245 48.54 -27.97 10.11
#